data_AF-A0A060C087-F1
#
_entry.id   AF-A0A060C087-F1
#
_cell.length_a   1.000
_cell.length_b   1.000
_cell.length_c   1.000
_cell.angle_alpha   90.00
_cell.angle_beta   90.00
_cell.angle_gamma   90.00
#
_symmetry.space_group_name_H-M   'P 1'
#
loop_
_entity.id
_entity.type
_entity.pdbx_description
1 polymer ?
#
loop_
_entity_poly.entity_id
_entity_poly.type
_entity_poly.pdbx_seq_one_letter_code
_entity_poly.pdbx_strand_id
1 'polypeptide(L)'
;SSGRVHPNVIELTEGHLIAFMRSRRADWIYSSESKDWGNTWSVPKPTPLPNNNSSISAIKLQSGRIAIAYNHSSAPSSYTNKGAWPGLRCPVSIALSEDGGQTFPVIRHIERGEGYAGDQNRFNNRQYEYPFLMQTRDGMLHVAYAYQTRRG
;
A
#
# COMPACT_ATOMS: atom_id res chain seq x y z
N SER A 1 16.79 9.58 -4.87
CA SER A 1 15.96 10.46 -4.00
C SER A 1 15.16 9.61 -3.02
N SER A 2 14.66 10.22 -1.94
CA SER A 2 13.86 9.60 -0.88
C SER A 2 12.39 10.07 -0.93
N GLY A 3 11.91 10.32 -2.15
CA GLY A 3 10.57 10.86 -2.40
C GLY A 3 9.43 9.94 -1.96
N ARG A 4 8.26 10.54 -1.76
CA ARG A 4 6.97 9.87 -1.55
C ARG A 4 6.29 9.95 -2.90
N VAL A 5 6.02 8.81 -3.50
CA VAL A 5 5.76 8.70 -4.94
C VAL A 5 4.54 7.81 -5.20
N HIS A 6 4.01 7.89 -6.43
CA HIS A 6 2.85 7.13 -6.88
C HIS A 6 1.61 7.39 -5.99
N PRO A 7 1.13 8.64 -5.90
CA PRO A 7 -0.03 8.96 -5.09
C PRO A 7 -1.29 8.27 -5.64
N ASN A 8 -2.07 7.69 -4.73
CA ASN A 8 -3.46 7.32 -4.96
C ASN A 8 -4.32 8.37 -4.22
N VAL A 9 -5.12 9.13 -4.96
CA VAL A 9 -5.92 10.22 -4.40
C VAL A 9 -7.37 9.76 -4.24
N ILE A 10 -7.93 10.02 -3.06
CA ILE A 10 -9.30 9.67 -2.68
C ILE A 10 -9.99 10.93 -2.15
N GLU A 11 -11.21 11.19 -2.59
CA GLU A 11 -12.07 12.22 -2.02
C GLU A 11 -12.83 11.69 -0.79
N LEU A 12 -12.54 12.25 0.37
CA LEU A 12 -13.18 11.89 1.64
C LEU A 12 -14.57 12.51 1.75
N THR A 13 -14.62 13.82 1.54
CA THR A 13 -15.83 14.65 1.40
C THR A 13 -15.57 15.69 0.32
N GLU A 14 -16.59 16.43 -0.08
CA GLU A 14 -16.47 17.48 -1.11
C GLU A 14 -15.28 18.41 -0.84
N GLY A 15 -14.32 18.43 -1.77
CA GLY A 15 -13.11 19.26 -1.70
C GLY A 15 -12.05 18.84 -0.67
N HIS A 16 -12.29 17.79 0.12
CA HIS A 16 -11.32 17.19 1.06
C HIS A 16 -10.76 15.90 0.47
N LEU A 17 -9.49 15.95 0.05
CA LEU A 17 -8.78 14.84 -0.58
C LEU A 17 -7.71 14.28 0.37
N ILE A 18 -7.47 12.97 0.28
CA ILE A 18 -6.31 12.30 0.86
C ILE A 18 -5.52 11.58 -0.23
N ALA A 19 -4.20 11.74 -0.21
CA ALA A 19 -3.27 11.03 -1.08
C ALA A 19 -2.49 10.01 -0.26
N PHE A 20 -2.51 8.75 -0.68
CA PHE A 20 -1.63 7.70 -0.15
C PHE A 20 -0.48 7.44 -1.11
N MET A 21 0.75 7.35 -0.60
CA MET A 21 1.96 7.21 -1.41
C MET A 21 2.89 6.14 -0.84
N ARG A 22 3.58 5.41 -1.71
CA ARG A 22 4.73 4.60 -1.29
C ARG A 22 5.92 5.50 -0.97
N SER A 23 6.75 5.07 -0.04
CA SER A 23 8.03 5.70 0.27
C SER A 23 9.18 4.98 -0.43
N ARG A 24 10.06 5.75 -1.09
CA ARG A 24 11.30 5.18 -1.65
C ARG A 24 12.28 4.70 -0.58
N ARG A 25 12.03 4.99 0.70
CA ARG A 25 12.80 4.44 1.82
C ARG A 25 12.36 3.03 2.23
N ALA A 26 11.27 2.51 1.65
CA ALA A 26 10.70 1.21 1.98
C ALA A 26 10.37 1.07 3.49
N ASP A 27 9.81 2.12 4.08
CA ASP A 27 9.41 2.17 5.49
C ASP A 27 7.88 2.06 5.63
N TRP A 28 7.14 3.07 5.20
CA TRP A 28 5.70 3.20 5.42
C TRP A 28 4.95 3.63 4.16
N ILE A 29 3.64 3.40 4.16
CA ILE A 29 2.72 4.19 3.34
C ILE A 29 2.59 5.56 4.00
N TYR A 30 2.70 6.62 3.21
CA TYR A 30 2.52 8.00 3.67
C TYR A 30 1.16 8.54 3.22
N SER A 31 0.54 9.38 4.04
CA SER A 31 -0.64 10.16 3.70
C SER A 31 -0.35 11.66 3.65
N SER A 32 -1.06 12.37 2.79
CA SER A 32 -1.08 13.84 2.70
C SER A 32 -2.50 14.28 2.34
N GLU A 33 -2.96 15.39 2.89
CA GLU A 33 -4.34 15.85 2.73
C GLU A 33 -4.39 17.20 2.03
N SER A 34 -5.44 17.41 1.24
CA SER A 34 -5.82 18.70 0.66
C SER A 34 -7.24 19.04 1.09
N LYS A 35 -7.49 20.32 1.40
CA LYS A 35 -8.82 20.84 1.76
C LYS A 35 -9.34 21.88 0.76
N ASP A 36 -8.70 21.93 -0.41
CA ASP A 36 -8.88 22.96 -1.43
C ASP A 36 -8.80 22.35 -2.83
N TRP A 37 -9.42 21.19 -3.02
CA TRP A 37 -9.53 20.51 -4.32
C TRP A 37 -8.18 20.11 -4.95
N GLY A 38 -7.16 19.88 -4.12
CA GLY A 38 -5.83 19.46 -4.54
C GLY A 38 -4.87 20.60 -4.88
N ASN A 39 -5.24 21.87 -4.62
CA ASN A 39 -4.37 23.02 -4.86
C ASN A 39 -3.19 23.05 -3.89
N THR A 40 -3.44 22.77 -2.61
CA THR A 40 -2.40 22.66 -1.58
C THR A 40 -2.51 21.35 -0.82
N TRP A 41 -1.36 20.86 -0.35
CA TRP A 41 -1.23 19.56 0.30
C TRP A 41 -0.44 19.70 1.60
N SER A 42 -0.88 19.00 2.64
CA SER A 42 -0.16 18.92 3.90
C SER A 42 1.18 18.20 3.72
N VAL A 43 2.14 18.47 4.60
CA VAL A 43 3.38 17.69 4.65
C VAL A 43 3.04 16.20 4.83
N PRO A 44 3.59 15.28 4.02
CA PRO A 44 3.26 13.85 4.13
C PRO A 44 3.69 13.26 5.48
N LYS A 45 2.80 12.50 6.10
CA LYS A 45 3.03 11.80 7.38
C LYS A 45 2.93 10.27 7.19
N PRO A 46 3.71 9.47 7.93
CA PRO A 46 3.60 8.02 7.85
C PRO A 46 2.25 7.56 8.42
N THR A 47 1.66 6.56 7.78
CA THR A 47 0.56 5.77 8.32
C THR A 47 1.10 4.57 9.12
N PRO A 48 0.25 3.83 9.85
CA PRO A 48 0.66 2.56 10.48
C PRO A 48 0.99 1.44 9.49
N LEU A 49 0.68 1.58 8.19
CA LEU A 49 0.87 0.52 7.21
C LEU A 49 2.33 0.47 6.72
N PRO A 50 3.03 -0.66 6.85
CA PRO A 50 4.37 -0.80 6.31
C PRO A 50 4.34 -0.80 4.79
N ASN A 51 5.42 -0.37 4.15
CA ASN A 51 5.57 -0.52 2.70
C ASN A 51 7.01 -0.75 2.32
N ASN A 52 7.25 -1.72 1.47
CA ASN A 52 8.57 -2.18 1.06
C ASN A 52 9.06 -1.48 -0.23
N ASN A 53 8.55 -0.28 -0.52
CA ASN A 53 8.75 0.46 -1.77
C ASN A 53 8.10 -0.21 -3.00
N SER A 54 7.19 -1.18 -2.82
CA SER A 54 6.28 -1.61 -3.89
C SER A 54 5.11 -0.64 -4.05
N SER A 55 4.46 -0.67 -5.21
CA SER A 55 3.27 0.15 -5.44
C SER A 55 2.14 -0.20 -4.47
N ILE A 56 1.22 0.74 -4.31
CA ILE A 56 -0.04 0.55 -3.59
C ILE A 56 -1.20 0.87 -4.52
N SER A 57 -2.38 0.37 -4.18
CA SER A 57 -3.65 0.78 -4.80
C SER A 57 -4.66 1.07 -3.70
N ALA A 58 -5.17 2.29 -3.66
CA ALA A 58 -6.13 2.74 -2.65
C ALA A 58 -7.42 3.21 -3.31
N ILE A 59 -8.57 2.76 -2.80
CA ILE A 59 -9.89 3.16 -3.29
C ILE A 59 -10.82 3.46 -2.11
N LYS A 60 -11.81 4.34 -2.35
CA LYS A 60 -12.98 4.47 -1.48
C LYS A 60 -14.01 3.43 -1.88
N LEU A 61 -14.42 2.62 -0.94
CA LEU A 61 -15.46 1.62 -1.13
C LEU A 61 -16.83 2.28 -1.15
N GLN A 62 -17.81 1.60 -1.75
CA GLN A 62 -19.23 1.97 -1.70
C GLN A 62 -19.76 2.16 -0.27
N SER A 63 -19.15 1.49 0.71
CA SER A 63 -19.48 1.64 2.13
C SER A 63 -18.90 2.92 2.77
N GLY A 64 -18.17 3.75 2.03
CA GLY A 64 -17.46 4.94 2.52
C GLY A 64 -16.07 4.66 3.12
N ARG A 65 -15.74 3.40 3.39
CA ARG A 65 -14.42 2.97 3.89
C ARG A 65 -13.33 3.15 2.86
N ILE A 66 -12.09 3.27 3.31
CA ILE A 66 -10.92 3.21 2.44
C ILE A 66 -10.33 1.81 2.45
N ALA A 67 -10.04 1.26 1.28
CA ALA A 67 -9.32 0.01 1.14
C ALA A 67 -7.98 0.26 0.44
N ILE A 68 -6.90 -0.32 0.99
CA ILE A 68 -5.55 -0.22 0.44
C ILE A 68 -4.99 -1.61 0.20
N ALA A 69 -4.70 -1.93 -1.06
CA ALA A 69 -3.92 -3.10 -1.45
C ALA A 69 -2.43 -2.75 -1.54
N TYR A 70 -1.59 -3.55 -0.89
CA TYR A 70 -0.15 -3.29 -0.73
C TYR A 70 0.60 -4.57 -0.34
N ASN A 71 1.93 -4.51 -0.34
CA ASN A 71 2.77 -5.55 0.25
C ASN A 71 3.02 -5.23 1.73
N HIS A 72 2.58 -6.09 2.65
CA HIS A 72 2.71 -5.91 4.10
C HIS A 72 4.13 -6.25 4.56
N SER A 73 5.09 -5.40 4.20
CA SER A 73 6.50 -5.54 4.56
C SER A 73 7.16 -4.17 4.50
N SER A 74 8.28 -4.00 5.19
CA SER A 74 9.19 -2.86 5.08
C SER A 74 10.62 -3.38 4.97
N ALA A 75 11.56 -2.51 4.59
CA ALA A 75 12.98 -2.83 4.69
C ALA A 75 13.39 -2.88 6.18
N PRO A 76 14.32 -3.76 6.56
CA PRO A 76 14.84 -3.79 7.91
C PRO A 76 15.53 -2.46 8.26
N SER A 77 15.56 -2.10 9.54
CA SER A 77 16.12 -0.85 10.05
C SER A 77 17.60 -0.60 9.72
N SER A 78 18.31 -1.65 9.29
CA SER A 78 19.70 -1.59 8.81
C SER A 78 19.85 -1.05 7.38
N TYR A 79 18.77 -0.93 6.60
CA TYR A 79 18.85 -0.34 5.25
C TYR A 79 19.12 1.17 5.34
N THR A 80 20.18 1.61 4.66
CA THR A 80 20.60 3.03 4.66
C THR A 80 19.51 3.96 4.09
N ASN A 81 19.57 5.25 4.47
CA ASN A 81 18.69 6.33 3.97
C ASN A 81 18.68 6.53 2.42
N LYS A 82 19.47 5.75 1.67
CA LYS A 82 19.46 5.72 0.20
C LYS A 82 18.56 4.57 -0.25
N GLY A 83 17.36 4.92 -0.71
CA GLY A 83 16.49 4.09 -1.56
C GLY A 83 16.57 2.57 -1.33
N ALA A 84 15.70 2.02 -0.50
CA ALA A 84 15.69 0.59 -0.25
C ALA A 84 14.87 -0.15 -1.32
N TRP A 85 15.46 -1.20 -1.86
CA TRP A 85 14.79 -2.21 -2.68
C TRP A 85 14.86 -3.55 -1.94
N PRO A 86 14.12 -3.69 -0.82
CA PRO A 86 14.10 -4.96 -0.11
C PRO A 86 13.57 -6.03 -1.06
N GLY A 87 14.30 -7.14 -1.16
CA GLY A 87 13.88 -8.29 -1.96
C GLY A 87 12.61 -8.95 -1.43
N LEU A 88 12.11 -8.62 -0.23
CA LEU A 88 10.89 -9.21 0.29
C LEU A 88 9.66 -8.44 -0.19
N ARG A 89 8.84 -9.05 -1.05
CA ARG A 89 7.58 -8.47 -1.56
C ARG A 89 6.36 -9.39 -1.38
N CYS A 90 6.28 -10.00 -0.20
CA CYS A 90 5.11 -10.71 0.27
C CYS A 90 4.88 -10.37 1.76
N PRO A 91 3.65 -10.51 2.28
CA PRO A 91 2.42 -10.89 1.57
C PRO A 91 1.76 -9.72 0.82
N VAL A 92 0.95 -10.01 -0.21
CA VAL A 92 -0.03 -9.05 -0.75
C VAL A 92 -1.22 -9.02 0.20
N SER A 93 -1.61 -7.83 0.64
CA SER A 93 -2.61 -7.62 1.68
C SER A 93 -3.58 -6.51 1.31
N ILE A 94 -4.79 -6.57 1.86
CA ILE A 94 -5.75 -5.46 1.86
C ILE A 94 -5.92 -4.99 3.30
N ALA A 95 -5.78 -3.69 3.53
CA ALA A 95 -6.11 -3.01 4.79
C ALA A 95 -7.37 -2.16 4.60
N LEU A 96 -8.23 -2.09 5.62
CA LEU A 96 -9.44 -1.25 5.63
C LEU A 96 -9.36 -0.18 6.72
N SER A 97 -9.80 1.02 6.37
CA SER A 97 -9.96 2.14 7.30
C SER A 97 -11.39 2.66 7.28
N GLU A 98 -11.90 3.02 8.46
CA GLU A 98 -13.23 3.61 8.67
C GLU A 98 -13.15 5.10 9.08
N ASP A 99 -11.94 5.63 9.31
CA ASP A 99 -11.69 6.96 9.89
C ASP A 99 -10.91 7.89 8.95
N GLY A 100 -11.09 7.70 7.64
CA GLY A 100 -10.44 8.51 6.61
C GLY A 100 -8.96 8.18 6.38
N GLY A 101 -8.50 7.02 6.84
CA GLY A 101 -7.12 6.54 6.64
C GLY A 101 -6.17 6.82 7.81
N GLN A 102 -6.70 7.13 8.99
CA GLN A 102 -5.89 7.35 10.20
C GLN A 102 -5.51 6.01 10.84
N THR A 103 -6.45 5.07 10.93
CA THR A 103 -6.24 3.72 11.45
C THR A 103 -6.68 2.65 10.46
N PHE A 104 -6.08 1.46 10.59
CA PHE A 104 -6.34 0.30 9.73
C PHE A 104 -6.47 -0.99 10.56
N PRO A 105 -7.55 -1.14 11.36
CA PRO A 105 -7.69 -2.26 12.29
C PRO A 105 -7.92 -3.61 11.61
N VAL A 106 -8.37 -3.62 10.35
CA VAL A 106 -8.65 -4.84 9.59
C VAL A 106 -7.62 -4.99 8.47
N ILE A 107 -6.81 -6.03 8.55
CA ILE A 107 -5.83 -6.40 7.53
C ILE A 107 -6.03 -7.86 7.15
N ARG A 108 -6.16 -8.14 5.86
CA ARG A 108 -6.25 -9.50 5.32
C ARG A 108 -5.13 -9.75 4.34
N HIS A 109 -4.32 -10.78 4.61
CA HIS A 109 -3.34 -11.30 3.66
C HIS A 109 -4.09 -12.11 2.59
N ILE A 110 -4.01 -11.66 1.35
CA ILE A 110 -4.67 -12.29 0.21
C ILE A 110 -3.78 -13.37 -0.39
N GLU A 111 -2.49 -13.07 -0.50
CA GLU A 111 -1.49 -13.96 -1.07
C GLU A 111 -0.21 -13.87 -0.25
N ARG A 112 0.21 -14.98 0.35
CA ARG A 112 1.36 -15.04 1.28
C ARG A 112 2.69 -15.29 0.58
N GLY A 113 2.69 -15.69 -0.69
CA GLY A 113 3.86 -16.11 -1.44
C GLY A 113 3.68 -17.52 -1.97
N GLU A 114 3.95 -17.76 -3.26
CA GLU A 114 4.03 -19.12 -3.79
C GLU A 114 5.09 -19.91 -3.02
N GLY A 115 4.74 -21.13 -2.63
CA GLY A 115 5.60 -21.98 -1.81
C GLY A 115 5.71 -21.53 -0.35
N TYR A 116 4.71 -20.79 0.17
CA TYR A 116 4.70 -20.29 1.54
C TYR A 116 5.13 -21.35 2.57
N ALA A 117 6.31 -21.16 3.14
CA ALA A 117 6.92 -22.09 4.10
C ALA A 117 6.90 -21.56 5.54
N GLY A 118 5.99 -20.64 5.84
CA GLY A 118 5.88 -19.95 7.14
C GLY A 118 6.60 -18.61 7.19
N ASP A 119 6.23 -17.76 8.16
CA ASP A 119 6.71 -16.38 8.27
C ASP A 119 8.22 -16.27 8.56
N GLN A 120 8.78 -17.28 9.22
CA GLN A 120 10.23 -17.37 9.50
C GLN A 120 11.05 -17.69 8.25
N ASN A 121 10.42 -18.24 7.20
CA ASN A 121 11.06 -18.63 5.94
C ASN A 121 10.75 -17.64 4.80
N ARG A 122 10.41 -16.39 5.14
CA ARG A 122 9.95 -15.35 4.21
C ARG A 122 10.81 -15.12 2.97
N PHE A 123 12.13 -15.37 3.03
CA PHE A 123 13.03 -15.23 1.89
C PHE A 123 12.88 -16.34 0.84
N ASN A 124 12.27 -17.48 1.19
CA ASN A 124 12.02 -18.60 0.30
C ASN A 124 10.65 -18.49 -0.42
N ASN A 125 9.80 -17.57 0.03
CA ASN A 125 8.49 -17.33 -0.56
C ASN A 125 8.64 -16.47 -1.83
N ARG A 126 7.94 -16.83 -2.92
CA ARG A 126 8.02 -16.01 -4.14
C ARG A 126 7.37 -14.64 -3.95
N GLN A 127 7.89 -13.67 -4.70
CA GLN A 127 7.58 -12.25 -4.59
C GLN A 127 6.44 -11.85 -5.53
N TYR A 128 5.60 -10.91 -5.09
CA TYR A 128 4.54 -10.30 -5.88
C TYR A 128 4.63 -8.79 -5.81
N GLU A 129 4.25 -8.11 -6.90
CA GLU A 129 4.44 -6.67 -6.98
C GLU A 129 3.23 -5.95 -7.56
N TYR A 130 3.17 -4.63 -7.37
CA TYR A 130 2.22 -3.73 -8.01
C TYR A 130 0.75 -4.20 -7.88
N PRO A 131 0.24 -4.36 -6.64
CA PRO A 131 -1.16 -4.67 -6.45
C PRO A 131 -2.05 -3.54 -6.98
N PHE A 132 -3.14 -3.93 -7.62
CA PHE A 132 -4.22 -3.07 -8.09
C PHE A 132 -5.55 -3.59 -7.52
N LEU A 133 -6.36 -2.68 -6.98
CA LEU A 133 -7.60 -2.99 -6.30
C LEU A 133 -8.78 -2.31 -7.03
N MET A 134 -9.85 -3.07 -7.24
CA MET A 134 -11.11 -2.56 -7.75
C MET A 134 -12.30 -3.17 -6.99
N GLN A 135 -13.39 -2.42 -6.90
CA GLN A 135 -14.66 -2.91 -6.34
C GLN A 135 -15.72 -3.02 -7.45
N THR A 136 -16.39 -4.15 -7.53
CA THR A 136 -17.52 -4.40 -8.45
C THR A 136 -18.84 -3.90 -7.87
N ARG A 137 -19.88 -3.83 -8.71
CA ARG A 137 -21.20 -3.29 -8.33
C ARG A 137 -21.89 -4.08 -7.22
N ASP A 138 -21.63 -5.37 -7.12
CA ASP A 138 -22.11 -6.27 -6.07
C ASP A 138 -21.31 -6.17 -4.76
N GLY A 139 -20.31 -5.28 -4.71
CA GLY A 139 -19.50 -5.02 -3.54
C GLY A 139 -18.24 -5.89 -3.41
N MET A 140 -18.01 -6.85 -4.31
CA MET A 140 -16.81 -7.69 -4.27
C MET A 140 -15.53 -6.88 -4.56
N LEU A 141 -14.44 -7.26 -3.88
CA LEU A 141 -13.11 -6.70 -4.10
C LEU A 141 -12.30 -7.64 -4.98
N HIS A 142 -11.81 -7.13 -6.11
CA HIS A 142 -10.89 -7.84 -6.99
C HIS A 142 -9.50 -7.24 -6.85
N VAL A 143 -8.50 -8.10 -6.64
CA VAL A 143 -7.10 -7.71 -6.57
C VAL A 143 -6.34 -8.38 -7.71
N ALA A 144 -5.64 -7.58 -8.49
CA ALA A 144 -4.65 -8.04 -9.45
C ALA A 144 -3.25 -7.65 -8.95
N TYR A 145 -2.24 -8.45 -9.27
CA TYR A 145 -0.84 -8.16 -8.93
C TYR A 145 0.09 -8.84 -9.94
N ALA A 146 1.29 -8.30 -10.10
CA ALA A 146 2.32 -8.91 -10.95
C ALA A 146 2.82 -10.21 -10.30
N TYR A 147 2.64 -11.31 -11.05
CA TYR A 147 3.05 -12.67 -10.71
C TYR A 147 4.29 -13.03 -11.52
N GLN A 148 5.33 -13.58 -10.88
CA GLN A 148 6.62 -13.95 -11.49
C GLN A 148 7.26 -12.79 -12.28
N THR A 149 8.07 -11.96 -11.60
CA THR A 149 8.97 -10.97 -12.24
C THR A 149 9.48 -11.45 -13.61
N ARG A 150 9.59 -10.53 -14.61
CA ARG A 150 9.95 -10.84 -16.01
C ARG A 150 10.89 -12.04 -16.12
N ARG A 151 10.34 -13.21 -16.49
CA ARG A 151 11.15 -14.35 -16.94
C ARG A 151 11.62 -14.00 -18.35
N GLY A 152 12.86 -13.53 -18.44
CA GLY A 152 13.59 -13.41 -19.71
C GLY A 152 14.07 -14.77 -20.17
#